data_AF-A0A7L7IK95-F1
#
_entry.id   AF-A0A7L7IK95-F1
#
_cell.length_a   1.000
_cell.length_b   1.000
_cell.length_c   1.000
_cell.angle_alpha   90.00
_cell.angle_beta   90.00
_cell.angle_gamma   90.00
#
_symmetry.space_group_name_H-M   'P 1'
#
loop_
_entity.id
_entity.type
_entity.pdbx_description
1 polymer ?
#
loop_
_entity_poly.entity_id
_entity_poly.type
_entity_poly.pdbx_seq_one_letter_code
_entity_poly.pdbx_strand_id
1 'polypeptide(L)'
;MKTVNMKTGTDSFVGEDGKPETKDQYPWGLRITLDNESLQRLGLNAKSLPAVGDSVSVMAMANVCSVSTRTTDHGEDNYVELQITDIGLAPQKRDDAKELKDAFYPGGEDD
;
A
#
# COMPACT_ATOMS: atom_id res chain seq x y z
N MET A 1 -4.95 14.70 0.21
CA MET A 1 -5.88 13.55 0.22
C MET A 1 -5.74 12.87 1.56
N LYS A 2 -6.82 12.37 2.17
CA LYS A 2 -6.72 11.57 3.40
C LYS A 2 -6.11 10.22 3.06
N THR A 3 -5.03 9.84 3.74
CA THR A 3 -4.48 8.48 3.68
C THR A 3 -5.14 7.62 4.75
N VAL A 4 -5.35 6.34 4.44
CA VAL A 4 -5.96 5.37 5.35
C VAL A 4 -5.15 4.08 5.28
N ASN A 5 -4.81 3.52 6.44
CA ASN A 5 -4.23 2.19 6.51
C ASN A 5 -5.29 1.15 6.13
N MET A 6 -5.03 0.36 5.09
CA MET A 6 -5.94 -0.68 4.60
C MET A 6 -5.67 -2.07 5.19
N LYS A 7 -4.85 -2.19 6.23
CA LYS A 7 -4.54 -3.47 6.89
C LYS A 7 -5.83 -4.13 7.41
N THR A 8 -6.09 -5.35 6.98
CA THR A 8 -7.26 -6.15 7.36
C THR A 8 -6.98 -7.09 8.53
N GLY A 9 -5.71 -7.34 8.86
CA GLY A 9 -5.31 -8.15 10.00
C GLY A 9 -3.80 -8.33 10.12
N THR A 10 -3.37 -8.97 11.19
CA THR A 10 -2.00 -9.45 11.37
C THR A 10 -2.09 -10.94 11.68
N ASP A 11 -1.37 -11.76 10.91
CA ASP A 11 -1.24 -13.18 11.20
C ASP A 11 0.13 -13.46 11.83
N SER A 12 0.17 -14.21 12.92
CA SER A 12 1.40 -14.57 13.62
C SER A 12 1.70 -16.03 13.40
N PHE A 13 2.87 -16.36 12.87
CA PHE A 13 3.32 -17.73 12.65
C PHE A 13 4.73 -17.93 13.22
N VAL A 14 5.10 -19.18 13.50
CA VAL A 14 6.46 -19.50 13.95
C VAL A 14 7.27 -19.87 12.71
N GLY A 15 8.30 -19.08 12.42
CA GLY A 15 9.22 -19.32 11.31
C GLY A 15 10.05 -20.60 11.51
N GLU A 16 10.74 -21.02 10.45
CA GLU A 16 11.58 -22.23 10.46
C GLU A 16 12.74 -22.14 11.46
N ASP A 17 13.12 -20.93 11.86
CA ASP A 17 14.12 -20.63 12.88
C ASP A 17 13.55 -20.57 14.31
N GLY A 18 12.27 -20.92 14.49
CA GLY A 18 11.59 -20.94 15.78
C GLY A 18 11.19 -19.55 16.30
N LYS A 19 11.38 -18.48 15.51
CA LYS A 19 10.99 -17.12 15.91
C LYS A 19 9.55 -16.82 15.51
N PRO A 20 8.77 -16.12 16.36
CA PRO A 20 7.47 -15.61 15.96
C PRO A 20 7.66 -14.52 14.90
N GLU A 21 7.16 -14.78 13.69
CA GLU A 21 7.04 -13.82 12.61
C GLU A 21 5.59 -13.33 12.51
N THR A 22 5.44 -12.06 12.16
CA THR A 22 4.12 -11.44 11.95
C THR A 22 3.99 -11.02 10.50
N LYS A 23 2.83 -11.28 9.92
CA LYS A 23 2.50 -10.95 8.54
C LYS A 23 1.25 -10.11 8.49
N ASP A 24 1.44 -8.87 8.09
CA ASP A 24 0.34 -7.94 7.85
C ASP A 24 -0.45 -8.38 6.61
N GLN A 25 -1.77 -8.46 6.78
CA GLN A 25 -2.70 -8.78 5.72
C GLN A 25 -3.29 -7.49 5.17
N TYR A 26 -3.23 -7.35 3.86
CA TYR A 26 -3.77 -6.24 3.11
C TYR A 26 -4.75 -6.77 2.04
N PRO A 27 -5.76 -5.99 1.64
CA PRO A 27 -6.63 -6.33 0.53
C PRO A 27 -5.84 -6.71 -0.72
N TRP A 28 -6.40 -7.65 -1.46
CA TRP A 28 -5.84 -8.03 -2.74
C TRP A 28 -5.84 -6.83 -3.70
N GLY A 29 -4.78 -6.71 -4.50
CA GLY A 29 -4.60 -5.60 -5.44
C GLY A 29 -3.81 -4.40 -4.91
N LEU A 30 -3.46 -4.33 -3.62
CA LEU A 30 -2.58 -3.27 -3.11
C LEU A 30 -1.09 -3.49 -3.37
N ARG A 31 -0.70 -4.71 -3.76
CA ARG A 31 0.68 -5.03 -4.18
C ARG A 31 0.79 -4.89 -5.69
N ILE A 32 1.61 -3.94 -6.13
CA ILE A 32 2.00 -3.77 -7.52
C ILE A 32 3.46 -4.21 -7.69
N THR A 33 3.75 -4.85 -8.83
CA THR A 33 5.12 -5.22 -9.22
C THR A 33 5.48 -4.43 -10.45
N LEU A 34 6.59 -3.70 -10.38
CA LEU A 34 7.11 -2.93 -11.51
C LEU A 34 8.28 -3.69 -12.11
N ASP A 35 8.22 -3.92 -13.42
CA ASP A 35 9.29 -4.54 -14.18
C ASP A 35 10.36 -3.50 -14.57
N ASN A 36 11.45 -3.96 -15.18
CA ASN A 36 12.55 -3.08 -15.54
C ASN A 36 12.13 -1.95 -16.49
N GLU A 37 11.22 -2.21 -17.45
CA GLU A 37 10.74 -1.18 -18.37
C GLU A 37 9.91 -0.11 -17.63
N SER A 38 8.99 -0.52 -16.76
CA SER A 38 8.19 0.41 -15.96
C SER A 38 9.07 1.26 -15.03
N LEU A 39 10.08 0.66 -14.39
CA LEU A 39 11.03 1.37 -13.54
C LEU A 39 11.81 2.43 -14.33
N GLN A 40 12.29 2.10 -15.54
CA GLN A 40 12.98 3.05 -16.41
C GLN A 40 12.07 4.20 -16.86
N ARG A 41 10.80 3.92 -17.19
CA ARG A 41 9.80 4.96 -17.53
C ARG A 41 9.53 5.91 -16.35
N LEU A 42 9.64 5.42 -15.12
CA LEU A 42 9.54 6.21 -13.89
C LEU A 42 10.84 6.96 -13.56
N GLY A 43 11.89 6.83 -14.38
CA GLY A 43 13.19 7.45 -14.15
C GLY A 43 14.02 6.76 -13.06
N LEU A 44 13.62 5.57 -12.60
CA LEU A 44 14.37 4.78 -11.65
C LEU A 44 15.36 3.88 -12.40
N ASN A 45 16.64 3.97 -12.03
CA ASN A 45 17.68 3.08 -12.54
C ASN A 45 18.12 2.12 -11.45
N ALA A 46 18.83 1.05 -11.82
CA ALA A 46 19.29 0.01 -10.90
C ALA A 46 20.11 0.54 -9.69
N LYS A 47 20.72 1.72 -9.78
CA LYS A 47 21.48 2.35 -8.69
C LYS A 47 20.63 3.24 -7.78
N SER A 48 19.42 3.59 -8.20
CA SER A 48 18.48 4.45 -7.47
C SER A 48 17.23 3.68 -7.05
N LEU A 49 17.28 2.35 -7.05
CA LEU A 49 16.17 1.54 -6.54
C LEU A 49 16.13 1.62 -5.01
N PRO A 50 14.94 1.80 -4.42
CA PRO A 50 14.75 1.69 -2.98
C PRO A 50 15.18 0.32 -2.46
N ALA A 51 15.67 0.26 -1.22
CA ALA A 51 15.99 -0.99 -0.57
C ALA A 51 14.71 -1.69 -0.07
N VAL A 52 14.80 -3.00 0.18
CA VAL A 52 13.70 -3.74 0.82
C VAL A 52 13.46 -3.16 2.21
N GLY A 53 12.21 -2.77 2.49
CA GLY A 53 11.82 -2.14 3.75
C GLY A 53 11.74 -0.61 3.68
N ASP A 54 12.25 0.02 2.61
CA ASP A 54 12.10 1.46 2.43
C ASP A 54 10.65 1.85 2.17
N SER A 55 10.24 2.96 2.78
CA SER A 55 8.96 3.59 2.48
C SER A 55 9.10 4.51 1.27
N VAL A 56 8.14 4.43 0.34
CA VAL A 56 8.06 5.30 -0.84
C VAL A 56 6.65 5.87 -0.96
N SER A 57 6.56 7.11 -1.39
CA SER A 57 5.27 7.72 -1.69
C SER A 57 4.86 7.36 -3.12
N VAL A 58 3.70 6.74 -3.26
CA VAL A 58 3.09 6.41 -4.55
C VAL A 58 1.99 7.42 -4.85
N MET A 59 2.07 8.06 -6.01
CA MET A 59 0.99 8.86 -6.56
C MET A 59 0.50 8.18 -7.83
N ALA A 60 -0.81 8.07 -8.03
CA ALA A 60 -1.37 7.41 -9.19
C ALA A 60 -2.63 8.11 -9.69
N MET A 61 -2.86 8.04 -11.00
CA MET A 61 -4.17 8.29 -11.61
C MET A 61 -4.77 6.95 -12.03
N ALA A 62 -6.07 6.81 -11.80
CA ALA A 62 -6.80 5.61 -12.14
C ALA A 62 -8.15 5.95 -12.78
N ASN A 63 -8.56 5.10 -13.72
CA ASN A 63 -9.90 5.15 -14.29
C ASN A 63 -10.81 4.17 -13.54
N VAL A 64 -12.07 4.56 -13.38
CA VAL A 64 -13.11 3.69 -12.82
C VAL A 64 -13.55 2.71 -13.89
N CYS A 65 -13.34 1.41 -13.65
CA CYS A 65 -13.71 0.35 -14.59
C CYS A 65 -15.12 -0.17 -14.36
N SER A 66 -15.54 -0.25 -13.10
CA SER A 66 -16.84 -0.77 -12.71
C SER A 66 -17.27 -0.18 -11.38
N VAL A 67 -18.56 0.07 -11.24
CA VAL A 67 -19.20 0.44 -9.98
C VAL A 67 -20.44 -0.43 -9.82
N SER A 68 -20.58 -1.08 -8.67
CA SER A 68 -21.73 -1.92 -8.37
C SER A 68 -22.16 -1.69 -6.93
N THR A 69 -23.46 -1.50 -6.74
CA THR A 69 -24.09 -1.51 -5.42
C THR A 69 -25.08 -2.64 -5.38
N ARG A 70 -24.97 -3.49 -4.36
CA ARG A 70 -25.92 -4.59 -4.13
C ARG A 70 -26.60 -4.38 -2.79
N THR A 71 -27.90 -4.18 -2.82
CA THR A 71 -28.72 -4.15 -1.60
C THR A 71 -28.97 -5.58 -1.15
N THR A 72 -28.58 -5.88 0.09
CA THR A 72 -28.81 -7.16 0.76
C THR A 72 -29.69 -6.93 2.00
N ASP A 73 -30.23 -8.00 2.57
CA ASP A 73 -30.98 -7.94 3.84
C ASP A 73 -30.12 -7.42 5.02
N HIS A 74 -28.79 -7.35 4.86
CA HIS A 74 -27.83 -6.83 5.84
C HIS A 74 -27.28 -5.44 5.50
N GLY A 75 -27.78 -4.80 4.44
CA GLY A 75 -27.37 -3.46 4.01
C GLY A 75 -26.82 -3.43 2.58
N GLU A 76 -26.22 -2.29 2.22
CA GLU A 76 -25.64 -2.07 0.89
C GLU A 76 -24.19 -2.54 0.84
N ASP A 77 -23.87 -3.39 -0.12
CA ASP A 77 -22.51 -3.79 -0.48
C ASP A 77 -22.07 -2.98 -1.71
N ASN A 78 -21.03 -2.16 -1.53
CA ASN A 78 -20.54 -1.24 -2.55
C ASN A 78 -19.18 -1.70 -3.08
N TYR A 79 -19.07 -1.76 -4.39
CA TYR A 79 -17.88 -2.20 -5.10
C TYR A 79 -17.47 -1.16 -6.14
N VAL A 80 -16.17 -0.85 -6.18
CA VAL A 80 -15.56 -0.01 -7.20
C VAL A 80 -14.29 -0.70 -7.70
N GLU A 81 -14.18 -0.88 -9.00
CA GLU A 81 -12.96 -1.37 -9.67
C GLU A 81 -12.20 -0.20 -10.29
N LEU A 82 -10.88 -0.13 -10.05
CA LEU A 82 -10.01 0.92 -10.55
C LEU A 82 -8.86 0.33 -11.37
N GLN A 83 -8.60 0.90 -12.56
CA GLN A 83 -7.41 0.63 -13.36
C GLN A 83 -6.44 1.80 -13.21
N ILE A 84 -5.29 1.56 -12.59
CA ILE A 84 -4.19 2.53 -12.55
C ILE A 84 -3.66 2.71 -13.99
N THR A 85 -3.63 3.95 -14.46
CA THR A 85 -3.12 4.30 -15.80
C THR A 85 -1.78 5.01 -15.74
N ASP A 86 -1.60 5.84 -14.72
CA ASP A 86 -0.40 6.65 -14.54
C ASP A 86 0.06 6.48 -13.10
N ILE A 87 1.36 6.25 -12.91
CA ILE A 87 1.96 6.09 -11.59
C ILE A 87 3.22 6.96 -11.51
N GLY A 88 3.45 7.52 -10.32
CA GLY A 88 4.64 8.26 -9.96
C GLY A 88 5.13 7.78 -8.60
N LEU A 89 6.44 7.61 -8.48
CA LEU A 89 7.11 7.23 -7.24
C LEU A 89 7.99 8.39 -6.78
N ALA A 90 7.88 8.75 -5.51
CA ALA A 90 8.74 9.72 -4.87
C ALA A 90 9.39 9.12 -3.62
N PRO A 91 10.67 9.39 -3.36
CA PRO A 91 11.26 9.09 -2.06
C PRO A 91 10.47 9.85 -0.99
N GLN A 92 10.21 9.19 0.14
CA GLN A 92 9.56 9.84 1.28
C GLN A 92 10.40 11.05 1.72
N LYS A 93 9.85 12.26 1.64
CA LYS A 93 10.44 13.41 2.35
C LYS A 93 10.22 13.22 3.85
N ARG A 94 11.19 13.66 4.66
CA ARG A 94 11.18 13.45 6.12
C ARG A 94 9.93 13.99 6.81
N ASP A 95 9.38 15.10 6.32
CA ASP A 95 8.16 15.70 6.88
C ASP A 95 6.92 14.85 6.58
N ASP A 96 6.78 14.34 5.34
CA ASP A 96 5.68 13.47 4.93
C ASP A 96 5.72 12.11 5.68
N ALA A 97 6.92 11.60 5.96
CA ALA A 97 7.10 10.34 6.68
C ALA A 97 6.54 10.37 8.11
N LYS A 98 6.60 11.53 8.79
CA LYS A 98 6.08 11.68 10.15
C LYS A 98 4.56 11.75 10.17
N GLU A 99 3.95 12.57 9.29
CA GLU A 99 2.49 12.61 9.13
C GLU A 99 1.92 11.25 8.68
N LEU A 100 2.62 10.56 7.79
CA LEU A 100 2.20 9.23 7.34
C LEU A 100 2.37 8.19 8.44
N LYS A 101 3.46 8.18 9.20
CA LYS A 101 3.62 7.30 10.36
C LYS A 101 2.49 7.50 11.37
N ASP A 102 2.17 8.74 11.70
CA ASP A 102 1.07 9.06 12.64
C ASP A 102 -0.31 8.69 12.05
N ALA A 103 -0.52 8.83 10.74
CA ALA A 103 -1.74 8.40 10.06
C ALA A 103 -1.86 6.86 9.93
N PHE A 104 -0.74 6.16 9.77
CA PHE A 104 -0.69 4.70 9.63
C PHE A 104 -0.71 3.97 10.98
N TYR A 105 -0.19 4.60 12.04
CA TYR A 105 -0.08 4.08 13.40
C TYR A 105 -0.51 5.13 14.45
N PRO A 106 -1.77 5.60 14.44
CA PRO A 106 -2.24 6.53 15.46
C PRO A 106 -2.29 5.82 16.81
N GLY A 107 -1.31 6.10 17.68
CA GLY A 107 -1.20 5.53 19.03
C GLY A 107 -0.06 4.54 19.25
N GLY A 108 1.00 4.57 18.44
CA GLY A 108 2.25 3.86 18.80
C GLY A 108 2.77 4.39 20.13
N GLU A 109 2.62 3.60 21.20
CA GLU A 109 3.30 3.82 22.47
C GLU A 109 4.81 3.95 22.19
N ASP A 110 5.35 5.11 22.56
CA ASP A 110 6.78 5.27 22.80
C ASP A 110 7.12 4.40 24.03
N ASP A 111 7.51 3.15 23.82
CA ASP A 111 8.17 2.30 24.83
C ASP A 111 9.63 2.05 24.42
#